data_AF-A0A8T7F3R1-F1
#
_entry.id   AF-A0A8T7F3R1-F1
#
_cell.length_a   1.000
_cell.length_b   1.000
_cell.length_c   1.000
_cell.angle_alpha   90.00
_cell.angle_beta   90.00
_cell.angle_gamma   90.00
#
_symmetry.space_group_name_H-M   'P 1'
#
loop_
_entity.id
_entity.type
_entity.pdbx_description
1 polymer ?
#
loop_
_entity_poly.entity_id
_entity_poly.type
_entity_poly.pdbx_seq_one_letter_code
_entity_poly.pdbx_strand_id
1 'polypeptide(L)'
;MSERPEYPQDYYEEEYPEQGEGYQDVYPDEDQGKASVYAQREKESDGPRLLDSWFIRLLLAVILILVIVGVIVGGAYFQASSSRDEPLDIKAFPGMLQSSYQKLEKGHDLQTWSGTVQLAELENHYRKQMDDCNRLFSEPEEGQESADQTIESQNYVRTTCLLDHSHDFFGITQYARLTIAPEFTPEGERTGMVNVTIERVWKE
;
A
#
# COMPACT_ATOMS: atom_id res chain seq x y z
N MET A 1 -56.26 20.60 -31.61
CA MET A 1 -57.63 20.09 -31.43
C MET A 1 -57.53 18.57 -31.44
N SER A 2 -57.97 17.82 -30.42
CA SER A 2 -58.58 18.24 -29.15
C SER A 2 -58.13 17.29 -28.04
N GLU A 3 -57.96 17.80 -26.82
CA GLU A 3 -57.72 16.99 -25.61
C GLU A 3 -59.01 16.82 -24.80
N ARG A 4 -59.03 15.80 -23.92
CA ARG A 4 -60.03 15.46 -22.87
C ARG A 4 -61.42 15.02 -23.36
N PRO A 5 -62.24 14.34 -22.51
CA PRO A 5 -61.99 13.81 -21.16
C PRO A 5 -61.98 12.25 -21.15
N GLU A 6 -62.26 11.43 -20.13
CA GLU A 6 -62.75 11.54 -18.73
C GLU A 6 -62.27 10.29 -17.92
N TYR A 7 -62.78 10.07 -16.70
CA TYR A 7 -62.60 8.85 -15.86
C TYR A 7 -63.91 8.03 -15.75
N PRO A 8 -63.89 6.78 -15.23
CA PRO A 8 -64.10 6.63 -13.78
C PRO A 8 -63.26 5.55 -13.06
N GLN A 9 -63.19 5.80 -11.75
CA GLN A 9 -63.00 4.95 -10.55
C GLN A 9 -63.01 3.41 -10.68
N ASP A 10 -62.18 2.77 -9.85
CA ASP A 10 -62.69 1.88 -8.77
C ASP A 10 -61.63 1.67 -7.64
N TYR A 11 -62.16 1.31 -6.47
CA TYR A 11 -61.60 1.04 -5.13
C TYR A 11 -60.33 0.11 -5.09
N TYR A 12 -59.52 0.01 -4.01
CA TYR A 12 -59.84 -0.11 -2.57
C TYR A 12 -58.75 0.39 -1.59
N GLU A 13 -59.25 0.88 -0.44
CA GLU A 13 -58.80 0.79 0.97
C GLU A 13 -57.35 1.11 1.41
N GLU A 14 -57.27 2.08 2.32
CA GLU A 14 -56.15 2.35 3.24
C GLU A 14 -56.30 1.48 4.49
N GLU A 15 -55.22 0.83 4.95
CA GLU A 15 -55.19 0.12 6.24
C GLU A 15 -54.22 0.84 7.20
N TYR A 16 -54.78 1.71 8.04
CA TYR A 16 -54.09 2.33 9.17
C TYR A 16 -54.21 1.43 10.41
N PRO A 17 -53.11 0.99 11.06
CA PRO A 17 -53.21 0.30 12.34
C PRO A 17 -53.66 1.25 13.45
N GLU A 18 -54.73 0.87 14.15
CA GLU A 18 -55.44 1.69 15.14
C GLU A 18 -54.60 2.05 16.38
N GLN A 19 -54.77 3.28 16.87
CA GLN A 19 -54.42 3.64 18.24
C GLN A 19 -55.50 3.12 19.20
N GLY A 20 -55.23 1.99 19.84
CA GLY A 20 -56.07 1.46 20.91
C GLY A 20 -55.93 2.25 22.22
N GLU A 21 -56.55 3.42 22.32
CA GLU A 21 -56.76 4.10 23.61
C GLU A 21 -57.84 3.35 24.43
N GLY A 22 -57.41 2.45 25.30
CA GLY A 22 -58.28 1.77 26.24
C GLY A 22 -58.72 2.69 27.38
N TYR A 23 -59.82 3.42 27.20
CA TYR A 23 -60.53 4.07 28.30
C TYR A 23 -61.20 3.00 29.16
N GLN A 24 -60.74 2.87 30.41
CA GLN A 24 -61.32 1.95 31.38
C GLN A 24 -62.22 2.72 32.34
N ASP A 25 -63.53 2.61 32.14
CA ASP A 25 -64.54 3.23 33.01
C ASP A 25 -64.44 2.67 34.44
N VAL A 26 -64.22 3.56 35.40
CA VAL A 26 -64.22 3.23 36.83
C VAL A 26 -65.59 3.59 37.42
N TYR A 27 -66.44 2.58 37.60
CA TYR A 27 -67.57 2.67 38.52
C TYR A 27 -67.07 2.36 39.94
N PRO A 28 -67.35 3.21 40.95
CA PRO A 28 -67.12 2.85 42.34
C PRO A 28 -68.27 1.96 42.82
N ASP A 29 -67.93 0.81 43.40
CA ASP A 29 -68.88 0.03 44.19
C ASP A 29 -68.37 -0.05 45.64
N GLU A 30 -69.20 0.38 46.57
CA GLU A 30 -68.91 0.36 48.00
C GLU A 30 -69.22 -1.03 48.54
N ASP A 31 -68.21 -1.88 48.77
CA ASP A 31 -68.04 -2.48 50.09
C ASP A 31 -66.74 -3.28 50.32
N GLN A 32 -66.40 -3.42 51.61
CA GLN A 32 -65.59 -4.52 52.18
C GLN A 32 -64.13 -4.75 51.70
N GLY A 33 -63.20 -4.15 52.45
CA GLY A 33 -62.54 -4.99 53.47
C GLY A 33 -61.13 -5.56 53.21
N LYS A 34 -60.11 -4.73 53.46
CA LYS A 34 -58.79 -5.07 54.05
C LYS A 34 -57.78 -5.94 53.27
N ALA A 35 -56.55 -5.41 53.25
CA ALA A 35 -55.27 -6.08 52.92
C ALA A 35 -55.09 -6.48 51.45
N SER A 36 -53.90 -6.36 50.83
CA SER A 36 -52.59 -5.91 51.35
C SER A 36 -51.75 -5.28 50.23
N VAL A 37 -51.11 -4.15 50.56
CA VAL A 37 -49.66 -3.85 50.46
C VAL A 37 -48.88 -4.22 49.18
N TYR A 38 -47.93 -3.33 48.83
CA TYR A 38 -46.89 -3.44 47.80
C TYR A 38 -47.27 -2.93 46.40
N ALA A 39 -47.21 -1.60 46.27
CA ALA A 39 -46.76 -0.99 45.04
C ALA A 39 -45.40 -1.59 44.63
N GLN A 40 -45.37 -2.36 43.54
CA GLN A 40 -44.12 -2.75 42.91
C GLN A 40 -43.53 -1.55 42.17
N ARG A 41 -42.81 -0.76 42.96
CA ARG A 41 -41.76 0.18 42.55
C ARG A 41 -41.09 -0.31 41.27
N GLU A 42 -41.06 0.57 40.28
CA GLU A 42 -40.29 0.42 39.04
C GLU A 42 -38.88 -0.07 39.37
N LYS A 43 -38.50 -1.23 38.83
CA LYS A 43 -37.09 -1.57 38.71
C LYS A 43 -36.54 -0.79 37.52
N GLU A 44 -36.31 0.51 37.74
CA GLU A 44 -35.37 1.26 36.93
C GLU A 44 -34.06 0.46 36.93
N SER A 45 -33.61 0.09 35.74
CA SER A 45 -32.42 -0.75 35.57
C SER A 45 -31.17 0.11 35.75
N ASP A 46 -30.89 0.49 36.99
CA ASP A 46 -29.57 0.96 37.42
C ASP A 46 -28.57 -0.21 37.41
N GLY A 47 -28.31 -0.72 36.20
CA GLY A 47 -27.06 -1.37 35.90
C GLY A 47 -25.90 -0.41 36.20
N PRO A 48 -24.73 -0.90 36.64
CA PRO A 48 -23.67 -0.05 37.14
C PRO A 48 -23.24 0.97 36.07
N ARG A 49 -23.49 2.28 36.34
CA ARG A 49 -23.19 3.42 35.46
C ARG A 49 -21.68 3.72 35.32
N LEU A 50 -20.87 2.68 35.09
CA LEU A 50 -19.42 2.75 34.95
C LEU A 50 -19.00 3.63 33.76
N LEU A 51 -19.84 3.74 32.72
CA LEU A 51 -19.56 4.54 31.53
C LEU A 51 -19.81 6.06 31.70
N ASP A 52 -20.36 6.52 32.82
CA ASP A 52 -20.53 7.96 33.11
C ASP A 52 -19.31 8.60 33.80
N SER A 53 -18.40 7.80 34.36
CA SER A 53 -17.17 8.33 34.92
C SER A 53 -16.23 8.82 33.82
N TRP A 54 -15.87 10.11 33.87
CA TRP A 54 -14.91 10.72 32.94
C TRP A 54 -13.55 10.00 32.95
N PHE A 55 -13.14 9.45 34.10
CA PHE A 55 -11.95 8.61 34.22
C PHE A 55 -12.04 7.33 33.37
N ILE A 56 -13.21 6.68 33.34
CA ILE A 56 -13.40 5.44 32.58
C ILE A 56 -13.43 5.74 31.08
N ARG A 57 -14.02 6.87 30.66
CA ARG A 57 -13.95 7.34 29.27
C ARG A 57 -12.51 7.66 28.83
N LEU A 58 -11.73 8.32 29.69
CA LEU A 58 -10.31 8.64 29.43
C LEU A 58 -9.46 7.36 29.36
N LEU A 59 -9.66 6.41 30.29
CA LEU A 59 -8.94 5.14 30.30
C LEU A 59 -9.28 4.26 29.08
N LEU A 60 -10.55 4.23 28.65
CA LEU A 60 -10.96 3.58 27.39
C LEU A 60 -10.34 4.25 26.16
N ALA A 61 -10.25 5.58 26.12
CA ALA A 61 -9.58 6.30 25.05
C ALA A 61 -8.08 5.99 24.99
N VAL A 62 -7.40 5.90 26.14
CA VAL A 62 -5.98 5.49 26.21
C VAL A 62 -5.80 4.04 25.75
N ILE A 63 -6.66 3.10 26.17
CA ILE A 63 -6.61 1.72 25.68
C ILE A 63 -6.81 1.66 24.17
N LEU A 64 -7.77 2.40 23.63
CA LEU A 64 -8.01 2.48 22.18
C LEU A 64 -6.78 3.01 21.43
N ILE A 65 -6.14 4.07 21.94
CA ILE A 65 -4.89 4.60 21.38
C ILE A 65 -3.78 3.56 21.44
N LEU A 66 -3.59 2.86 22.55
CA LEU A 66 -2.58 1.80 22.68
C LEU A 66 -2.83 0.63 21.73
N VAL A 67 -4.08 0.24 21.49
CA VAL A 67 -4.45 -0.76 20.49
C VAL A 67 -4.13 -0.27 19.07
N ILE A 68 -4.49 0.97 18.73
CA ILE A 68 -4.18 1.57 17.42
C ILE A 68 -2.66 1.63 17.19
N VAL A 69 -1.89 2.11 18.17
CA VAL A 69 -0.42 2.14 18.12
C VAL A 69 0.14 0.72 18.00
N GLY A 70 -0.38 -0.24 18.76
CA GLY A 70 0.02 -1.65 18.67
C GLY A 70 -0.22 -2.27 17.29
N VAL A 71 -1.36 -1.96 16.66
CA VAL A 71 -1.68 -2.40 15.28
C VAL A 71 -0.74 -1.75 14.26
N ILE A 72 -0.46 -0.44 14.39
CA ILE A 72 0.46 0.27 13.48
C ILE A 72 1.89 -0.29 13.60
N VAL A 73 2.41 -0.43 14.82
CA VAL A 73 3.76 -0.95 15.08
C VAL A 73 3.87 -2.42 14.68
N GLY A 74 2.87 -3.25 15.01
CA GLY A 74 2.82 -4.65 14.62
C GLY A 74 2.74 -4.86 13.12
N GLY A 75 1.94 -4.04 12.41
CA GLY A 75 1.85 -4.04 10.95
C GLY A 75 3.17 -3.65 10.28
N ALA A 76 3.81 -2.57 10.76
CA ALA A 76 5.11 -2.13 10.27
C ALA A 76 6.20 -3.19 10.50
N TYR A 77 6.23 -3.82 11.68
CA TYR A 77 7.17 -4.90 11.99
C TYR A 77 6.94 -6.13 11.09
N PHE A 78 5.68 -6.55 10.90
CA PHE A 78 5.35 -7.70 10.05
C PHE A 78 5.75 -7.45 8.59
N GLN A 79 5.43 -6.26 8.06
CA GLN A 79 5.84 -5.84 6.71
C GLN A 79 7.37 -5.87 6.57
N ALA A 80 8.10 -5.25 7.50
CA ALA A 80 9.56 -5.25 7.50
C ALA A 80 10.17 -6.66 7.66
N SER A 81 9.52 -7.57 8.38
CA SER A 81 9.96 -8.96 8.49
C SER A 81 9.74 -9.75 7.20
N SER A 82 8.60 -9.54 6.51
CA SER A 82 8.30 -10.22 5.24
C SER A 82 9.26 -9.85 4.11
N SER A 83 9.78 -8.62 4.09
CA SER A 83 10.75 -8.21 3.08
C SER A 83 12.16 -8.77 3.29
N ARG A 84 12.47 -9.39 4.44
CA ARG A 84 13.83 -9.89 4.76
C ARG A 84 14.25 -11.10 3.92
N ASP A 85 13.33 -11.99 3.58
CA ASP A 85 13.63 -13.26 2.91
C ASP A 85 13.58 -13.17 1.37
N GLU A 86 13.15 -12.02 0.82
CA GLU A 86 12.97 -11.81 -0.61
C GLU A 86 13.93 -10.74 -1.19
N PRO A 87 14.39 -10.88 -2.45
CA PRO A 87 15.14 -9.84 -3.13
C PRO A 87 14.24 -8.66 -3.49
N LEU A 88 14.83 -7.46 -3.64
CA LEU A 88 14.13 -6.31 -4.20
C LEU A 88 13.63 -6.59 -5.63
N ASP A 89 12.35 -6.30 -5.89
CA ASP A 89 11.70 -6.44 -7.20
C ASP A 89 12.08 -5.26 -8.11
N ILE A 90 13.17 -5.43 -8.86
CA ILE A 90 13.53 -4.53 -9.96
C ILE A 90 12.99 -5.12 -11.26
N LYS A 91 12.09 -4.39 -11.92
CA LYS A 91 11.45 -4.83 -13.15
C LYS A 91 12.41 -4.67 -14.32
N ALA A 92 12.78 -5.80 -14.93
CA ALA A 92 13.57 -5.84 -16.17
C ALA A 92 12.93 -4.96 -17.26
N PHE A 93 13.76 -4.36 -18.11
CA PHE A 93 13.30 -3.52 -19.21
C PHE A 93 12.60 -4.39 -20.28
N PRO A 94 11.42 -3.99 -20.78
CA PRO A 94 10.66 -4.77 -21.74
C PRO A 94 11.45 -4.99 -23.04
N GLY A 95 11.54 -6.24 -23.50
CA GLY A 95 12.25 -6.62 -24.72
C GLY A 95 13.73 -6.98 -24.52
N MET A 96 14.29 -6.83 -23.32
CA MET A 96 15.58 -7.46 -23.00
C MET A 96 15.42 -8.97 -22.77
N LEU A 97 16.44 -9.75 -23.13
CA LEU A 97 16.51 -11.18 -22.89
C LEU A 97 17.42 -11.45 -21.69
N GLN A 98 17.05 -12.37 -20.82
CA GLN A 98 17.91 -12.78 -19.71
C GLN A 98 19.07 -13.63 -20.26
N SER A 99 20.29 -13.12 -20.17
CA SER A 99 21.51 -13.80 -20.63
C SER A 99 22.19 -14.61 -19.52
N SER A 100 22.00 -14.24 -18.26
CA SER A 100 22.58 -14.96 -17.11
C SER A 100 21.70 -14.88 -15.85
N TYR A 101 21.75 -15.95 -15.07
CA TYR A 101 21.29 -16.00 -13.69
C TYR A 101 22.33 -16.73 -12.84
N GLN A 102 22.83 -16.08 -11.79
CA GLN A 102 23.79 -16.65 -10.86
C GLN A 102 23.31 -16.40 -9.43
N LYS A 103 22.96 -17.46 -8.72
CA LYS A 103 22.75 -17.40 -7.27
C LYS A 103 24.10 -17.61 -6.59
N LEU A 104 24.62 -16.56 -5.96
CA LEU A 104 25.97 -16.56 -5.39
C LEU A 104 25.99 -17.23 -4.01
N GLU A 105 25.01 -16.92 -3.17
CA GLU A 105 24.83 -17.53 -1.85
C GLU A 105 23.37 -17.36 -1.34
N LYS A 106 23.09 -17.66 -0.06
CA LYS A 106 21.80 -17.30 0.54
C LYS A 106 21.73 -15.77 0.64
N GLY A 107 20.68 -15.17 0.10
CA GLY A 107 20.51 -13.72 0.17
C GLY A 107 21.40 -12.93 -0.78
N HIS A 108 21.91 -13.54 -1.85
CA HIS A 108 22.68 -12.84 -2.89
C HIS A 108 22.48 -13.50 -4.25
N ASP A 109 21.99 -12.73 -5.23
CA ASP A 109 21.97 -13.13 -6.63
C ASP A 109 22.44 -12.03 -7.59
N LEU A 110 22.77 -12.47 -8.79
CA LEU A 110 23.17 -11.64 -9.91
C LEU A 110 22.42 -12.10 -11.15
N GLN A 111 21.69 -11.18 -11.76
CA GLN A 111 20.99 -11.39 -13.02
C GLN A 111 21.63 -10.52 -14.10
N THR A 112 21.77 -11.05 -15.33
CA THR A 112 22.19 -10.24 -16.48
C THR A 112 21.15 -10.33 -17.57
N TRP A 113 20.83 -9.18 -18.13
CA TRP A 113 19.89 -8.98 -19.22
C TRP A 113 20.62 -8.30 -20.37
N SER A 114 20.34 -8.71 -21.60
CA SER A 114 21.02 -8.24 -22.81
C SER A 114 19.99 -7.87 -23.88
N GLY A 115 20.24 -6.80 -24.64
CA GLY A 115 19.36 -6.43 -25.75
C GLY A 115 19.79 -5.18 -26.51
N THR A 116 19.19 -4.97 -27.68
CA THR A 116 19.38 -3.78 -28.52
C THR A 116 18.31 -2.74 -28.18
N VAL A 117 18.63 -1.81 -27.29
CA VAL A 117 17.71 -0.79 -26.77
C VAL A 117 18.38 0.58 -26.69
N GLN A 118 17.61 1.66 -26.75
CA GLN A 118 18.15 3.01 -26.61
C GLN A 118 18.56 3.27 -25.14
N LEU A 119 19.82 3.63 -24.94
CA LEU A 119 20.39 3.85 -23.60
C LEU A 119 19.57 4.84 -22.75
N ALA A 120 19.16 5.97 -23.34
CA ALA A 120 18.40 7.00 -22.63
C ALA A 120 17.01 6.52 -22.15
N GLU A 121 16.38 5.61 -22.90
CA GLU A 121 15.09 5.01 -22.52
C GLU A 121 15.28 4.00 -21.37
N LEU A 122 16.31 3.17 -21.48
CA LEU A 122 16.73 2.18 -20.49
C LEU A 122 17.07 2.84 -19.14
N GLU A 123 17.85 3.91 -19.16
CA GLU A 123 18.19 4.70 -17.96
C GLU A 123 16.96 5.38 -17.35
N ASN A 124 16.04 5.90 -18.16
CA ASN A 124 14.80 6.54 -17.68
C ASN A 124 13.81 5.53 -17.06
N HIS A 125 13.83 4.28 -17.51
CA HIS A 125 13.07 3.18 -16.90
C HIS A 125 13.61 2.82 -15.51
N TYR A 126 14.93 2.67 -15.38
CA TYR A 126 15.53 2.31 -14.09
C TYR A 126 15.61 3.47 -13.10
N ARG A 127 15.83 4.71 -13.55
CA ARG A 127 15.82 5.91 -12.68
C ARG A 127 14.50 6.15 -11.94
N LYS A 128 13.40 5.49 -12.35
CA LYS A 128 12.10 5.52 -11.65
C LYS A 128 11.95 4.43 -10.57
N GLN A 129 12.90 3.51 -10.47
CA GLN A 129 12.89 2.34 -9.59
C GLN A 129 14.09 2.30 -8.62
N MET A 130 15.02 3.24 -8.72
CA MET A 130 16.28 3.28 -7.97
C MET A 130 16.43 4.65 -7.29
N ASP A 131 17.11 4.69 -6.14
CA ASP A 131 17.28 5.92 -5.34
C ASP A 131 18.33 6.86 -5.95
N ASP A 132 19.46 6.29 -6.39
CA ASP A 132 20.57 7.02 -7.01
C ASP A 132 21.02 6.33 -8.31
N CYS A 133 21.50 7.11 -9.27
CA CYS A 133 21.96 6.67 -10.58
C CYS A 133 23.09 7.57 -11.11
N ASN A 134 24.32 7.05 -11.07
CA ASN A 134 25.53 7.75 -11.49
C ASN A 134 25.99 7.25 -12.88
N ARG A 135 26.15 8.19 -13.82
CA ARG A 135 26.78 7.93 -15.13
C ARG A 135 28.30 8.03 -15.02
N LEU A 136 29.00 7.12 -15.67
CA LEU A 136 30.45 7.13 -15.84
C LEU A 136 30.79 7.26 -17.34
N PHE A 137 31.62 8.26 -17.65
CA PHE A 137 32.14 8.50 -18.99
C PHE A 137 33.66 8.29 -18.99
N SER A 138 34.21 7.89 -20.14
CA SER A 138 35.65 7.92 -20.40
C SER A 138 36.11 9.36 -20.58
N GLU A 139 37.38 9.61 -20.30
CA GLU A 139 38.02 10.87 -20.64
C GLU A 139 38.15 10.94 -22.18
N PRO A 140 37.72 12.03 -22.84
CA PRO A 140 37.85 12.15 -24.29
C PRO A 140 39.32 12.25 -24.69
N GLU A 141 39.73 11.57 -25.76
CA GLU A 141 41.08 11.71 -26.29
C GLU A 141 41.36 13.15 -26.75
N GLU A 142 42.52 13.71 -26.37
CA GLU A 142 42.91 15.07 -26.74
C GLU A 142 42.86 15.27 -28.27
N GLY A 143 41.97 16.17 -28.72
CA GLY A 143 41.78 16.48 -30.14
C GLY A 143 40.52 15.91 -30.78
N GLN A 144 39.74 15.05 -30.10
CA GLN A 144 38.44 14.57 -30.58
C GLN A 144 37.27 15.46 -30.10
N GLU A 145 37.29 16.75 -30.45
CA GLU A 145 36.08 17.59 -30.38
C GLU A 145 35.15 17.25 -31.56
N SER A 146 34.34 16.19 -31.39
CA SER A 146 33.39 15.72 -32.39
C SER A 146 32.22 16.69 -32.57
N ALA A 147 32.32 17.53 -33.60
CA ALA A 147 31.46 18.71 -33.83
C ALA A 147 29.95 18.47 -34.08
N ASP A 148 29.44 17.24 -34.01
CA ASP A 148 28.04 16.92 -34.38
C ASP A 148 27.40 15.75 -33.59
N GLN A 149 28.02 15.30 -32.50
CA GLN A 149 27.39 14.39 -31.53
C GLN A 149 27.73 14.85 -30.11
N THR A 150 26.76 14.87 -29.21
CA THR A 150 26.99 15.22 -27.79
C THR A 150 28.06 14.29 -27.20
N ILE A 151 29.17 14.86 -26.74
CA ILE A 151 30.38 14.18 -26.24
C ILE A 151 30.06 13.05 -25.22
N GLU A 152 28.97 13.21 -24.47
CA GLU A 152 28.39 12.20 -23.57
C GLU A 152 28.12 10.83 -24.24
N SER A 153 27.64 10.79 -25.48
CA SER A 153 27.21 9.54 -26.13
C SER A 153 28.39 8.68 -26.59
N GLN A 154 29.45 9.32 -27.08
CA GLN A 154 30.67 8.66 -27.56
C GLN A 154 31.49 8.12 -26.39
N ASN A 155 31.64 8.92 -25.32
CA ASN A 155 32.42 8.57 -24.14
C ASN A 155 31.65 7.78 -23.07
N TYR A 156 30.38 7.39 -23.29
CA TYR A 156 29.64 6.61 -22.31
C TYR A 156 30.29 5.24 -22.03
N VAL A 157 30.61 4.98 -20.76
CA VAL A 157 31.18 3.70 -20.28
C VAL A 157 30.14 2.85 -19.57
N ARG A 158 29.46 3.40 -18.56
CA ARG A 158 28.41 2.70 -17.81
C ARG A 158 27.57 3.64 -16.96
N THR A 159 26.39 3.19 -16.53
CA THR A 159 25.57 3.81 -15.49
C THR A 159 25.39 2.80 -14.37
N THR A 160 25.71 3.20 -13.14
CA THR A 160 25.46 2.41 -11.94
C THR A 160 24.37 3.06 -11.12
N CYS A 161 23.29 2.33 -10.84
CA CYS A 161 22.23 2.75 -9.94
C CYS A 161 22.21 1.88 -8.67
N LEU A 162 21.74 2.46 -7.56
CA LEU A 162 21.55 1.81 -6.26
C LEU A 162 20.12 2.04 -5.77
N LEU A 163 19.52 0.99 -5.24
CA LEU A 163 18.29 0.99 -4.46
C LEU A 163 18.65 0.37 -3.10
N ASP A 164 18.46 1.08 -2.00
CA ASP A 164 18.88 0.65 -0.67
C ASP A 164 17.76 0.76 0.36
N HIS A 165 17.25 -0.39 0.79
CA HIS A 165 16.25 -0.55 1.83
C HIS A 165 16.86 -1.10 3.13
N SER A 166 18.19 -1.00 3.30
CA SER A 166 18.86 -1.45 4.51
C SER A 166 18.44 -0.62 5.73
N HIS A 167 18.28 -1.29 6.87
CA HIS A 167 17.83 -0.69 8.12
C HIS A 167 18.70 -1.16 9.28
N ASP A 168 19.73 -0.37 9.61
CA ASP A 168 20.69 -0.62 10.70
C ASP A 168 20.01 -0.96 12.03
N PHE A 169 18.95 -0.22 12.40
CA PHE A 169 18.22 -0.42 13.65
C PHE A 169 17.55 -1.80 13.76
N PHE A 170 17.19 -2.40 12.62
CA PHE A 170 16.51 -3.70 12.55
C PHE A 170 17.44 -4.85 12.14
N GLY A 171 18.72 -4.58 11.89
CA GLY A 171 19.69 -5.55 11.38
C GLY A 171 19.33 -6.08 9.98
N ILE A 172 18.78 -5.24 9.11
CA ILE A 172 18.38 -5.64 7.74
C ILE A 172 19.39 -5.07 6.75
N THR A 173 20.06 -5.94 5.98
CA THR A 173 20.84 -5.53 4.79
C THR A 173 20.04 -5.90 3.55
N GLN A 174 19.45 -4.92 2.86
CA GLN A 174 18.67 -5.17 1.66
C GLN A 174 18.94 -4.09 0.62
N TYR A 175 19.74 -4.40 -0.40
CA TYR A 175 20.06 -3.47 -1.48
C TYR A 175 20.12 -4.16 -2.83
N ALA A 176 19.99 -3.36 -3.89
CA ALA A 176 20.17 -3.80 -5.25
C ALA A 176 21.01 -2.80 -6.04
N ARG A 177 22.06 -3.29 -6.69
CA ARG A 177 22.94 -2.54 -7.56
C ARG A 177 22.67 -2.92 -9.01
N LEU A 178 22.29 -1.94 -9.80
CA LEU A 178 22.06 -2.10 -11.23
C LEU A 178 23.22 -1.45 -12.01
N THR A 179 23.76 -2.14 -13.01
CA THR A 179 24.82 -1.62 -13.89
C THR A 179 24.39 -1.77 -15.34
N ILE A 180 24.29 -0.65 -16.05
CA ILE A 180 24.02 -0.56 -17.48
C ILE A 180 25.34 -0.31 -18.20
N ALA A 181 25.77 -1.20 -19.09
CA ALA A 181 26.99 -1.02 -19.88
C ALA A 181 26.73 -1.39 -21.35
N PRO A 182 27.29 -0.65 -22.33
CA PRO A 182 27.26 -1.09 -23.71
C PRO A 182 28.19 -2.31 -23.85
N GLU A 183 27.84 -3.21 -24.77
CA GLU A 183 28.69 -4.35 -25.09
C GLU A 183 29.69 -3.97 -26.20
N PHE A 184 30.92 -4.46 -26.05
CA PHE A 184 32.01 -4.23 -26.97
C PHE A 184 32.53 -5.57 -27.52
N THR A 185 32.97 -5.58 -28.77
CA THR A 185 33.70 -6.71 -29.36
C THR A 185 35.07 -6.88 -28.68
N PRO A 186 35.76 -8.03 -28.85
CA PRO A 186 37.14 -8.20 -28.38
C PRO A 186 38.12 -7.13 -28.92
N GLU A 187 37.80 -6.53 -30.07
CA GLU A 187 38.57 -5.46 -30.72
C GLU A 187 38.26 -4.06 -30.16
N GLY A 188 37.26 -3.94 -29.26
CA GLY A 188 36.87 -2.68 -28.63
C GLY A 188 35.78 -1.88 -29.36
N GLU A 189 35.17 -2.42 -30.41
CA GLU A 189 34.08 -1.76 -31.13
C GLU A 189 32.73 -1.99 -30.44
N ARG A 190 31.83 -1.00 -30.41
CA ARG A 190 30.49 -1.18 -29.82
C ARG A 190 29.64 -2.12 -30.68
N THR A 191 29.09 -3.18 -30.09
CA THR A 191 28.20 -4.13 -30.79
C THR A 191 26.80 -3.58 -31.06
N GLY A 192 26.43 -2.47 -30.40
CA GLY A 192 25.07 -1.93 -30.37
C GLY A 192 24.13 -2.64 -29.39
N MET A 193 24.60 -3.69 -28.68
CA MET A 193 23.87 -4.29 -27.57
C MET A 193 24.22 -3.57 -26.26
N VAL A 194 23.29 -3.62 -25.31
CA VAL A 194 23.45 -3.09 -23.95
C VAL A 194 23.18 -4.23 -22.97
N ASN A 195 24.06 -4.35 -21.98
CA ASN A 195 23.95 -5.29 -20.88
C ASN A 195 23.51 -4.56 -19.61
N VAL A 196 22.52 -5.12 -18.93
CA VAL A 196 22.04 -4.69 -17.62
C VAL A 196 22.28 -5.81 -16.62
N THR A 197 23.22 -5.61 -15.72
CA THR A 197 23.49 -6.51 -14.59
C THR A 197 22.80 -5.98 -13.35
N ILE A 198 21.97 -6.80 -12.73
CA ILE A 198 21.27 -6.53 -11.48
C ILE A 198 21.84 -7.46 -10.41
N GLU A 199 22.64 -6.91 -9.50
CA GLU A 199 23.11 -7.57 -8.29
C GLU A 199 22.15 -7.24 -7.15
N ARG A 200 21.70 -8.24 -6.39
CA ARG A 200 20.76 -8.06 -5.28
C ARG A 200 21.24 -8.79 -4.04
N VAL A 201 21.23 -8.11 -2.91
CA VAL A 201 21.58 -8.66 -1.60
C VAL A 201 20.42 -8.44 -0.64
N TRP A 202 20.04 -9.49 0.08
CA TRP A 202 19.01 -9.48 1.11
C TRP A 202 19.42 -10.45 2.22
N LYS A 203 19.95 -9.91 3.32
CA LYS A 203 20.52 -10.67 4.44
C LYS A 203 20.13 -10.07 5.78
N GLU A 204 20.13 -10.94 6.78
CA GLU A 204 20.01 -10.68 8.22
C GLU A 204 21.40 -10.78 8.88
#